data_AF-A0A921K3T0-F1
#
_entry.id   AF-A0A921K3T0-F1
#
_cell.length_a   1.000
_cell.length_b   1.000
_cell.length_c   1.000
_cell.angle_alpha   90.00
_cell.angle_beta   90.00
_cell.angle_gamma   90.00
#
_symmetry.space_group_name_H-M   'P 1'
#
loop_
_entity.id
_entity.type
_entity.pdbx_description
1 polymer ?
#
loop_
_entity_poly.entity_id
_entity_poly.type
_entity_poly.pdbx_seq_one_letter_code
_entity_poly.pdbx_strand_id
1 'polypeptide(L)'
;MTRNIPIRIERILDFYDVPQLFIARDAFETLYLCLLYTDEQECRYTAIRISGKRIEEFLSGKTDLRELFLSPETGAEYFDVALTNNEYQITSSVPAPLSEDRLPEKGYTACTPEENENVIVKIPVSDRYLLKEIVRKFGWACM
;
A
#
# COMPACT_ATOMS: atom_id res chain seq x y z
N MET A 1 17.08 -13.62 -14.51
CA MET A 1 16.06 -14.25 -13.64
C MET A 1 15.73 -13.27 -12.53
N THR A 2 14.77 -12.39 -12.77
CA THR A 2 14.28 -11.49 -11.71
C THR A 2 13.45 -12.34 -10.77
N ARG A 3 13.89 -12.47 -9.51
CA ARG A 3 13.13 -13.21 -8.50
C ARG A 3 12.00 -12.32 -8.03
N ASN A 4 10.77 -12.82 -8.08
CA ASN A 4 9.66 -12.12 -7.43
C ASN A 4 9.91 -12.07 -5.93
N ILE A 5 9.75 -10.90 -5.32
CA ILE A 5 9.94 -10.71 -3.89
C ILE A 5 8.56 -10.55 -3.26
N PRO A 6 8.11 -11.51 -2.42
CA PRO A 6 6.83 -11.39 -1.75
C PRO A 6 6.87 -10.25 -0.73
N ILE A 7 5.82 -9.43 -0.73
CA ILE A 7 5.61 -8.36 0.22
C ILE A 7 4.26 -8.51 0.90
N ARG A 8 4.19 -8.11 2.17
CA ARG A 8 2.98 -8.17 2.99
C ARG A 8 2.52 -6.76 3.29
N ILE A 9 1.23 -6.50 3.06
CA ILE A 9 0.62 -5.23 3.45
C ILE A 9 0.71 -5.09 4.96
N GLU A 10 1.33 -4.01 5.40
CA GLU A 10 1.39 -3.60 6.80
C GLU A 10 0.22 -2.66 7.13
N ARG A 11 -0.05 -1.70 6.23
CA ARG A 11 -1.09 -0.69 6.42
C ARG A 11 -1.62 -0.22 5.08
N ILE A 12 -2.94 -0.20 4.92
CA ILE A 12 -3.59 0.47 3.80
C ILE A 12 -3.81 1.94 4.20
N LEU A 13 -3.42 2.87 3.34
CA LEU A 13 -3.56 4.31 3.55
C LEU A 13 -4.76 4.88 2.79
N ASP A 14 -5.07 4.32 1.62
CA ASP A 14 -6.21 4.73 0.81
C ASP A 14 -6.82 3.51 0.10
N PHE A 15 -8.15 3.45 0.05
CA PHE A 15 -8.91 2.30 -0.43
C PHE A 15 -10.21 2.74 -1.09
N TYR A 16 -10.43 2.31 -2.34
CA TYR A 16 -11.72 2.41 -3.03
C TYR A 16 -12.29 1.00 -3.24
N ASP A 17 -12.18 0.45 -4.45
CA ASP A 17 -12.53 -0.95 -4.74
C ASP A 17 -11.34 -1.90 -4.50
N VAL A 18 -10.14 -1.39 -4.72
CA VAL A 18 -8.86 -2.03 -4.46
C VAL A 18 -7.98 -1.08 -3.65
N PRO A 19 -6.94 -1.57 -2.93
CA PRO A 19 -5.99 -0.69 -2.26
C PRO A 19 -5.41 0.29 -3.28
N GLN A 20 -5.45 1.59 -2.98
CA GLN A 20 -4.88 2.60 -3.87
C GLN A 20 -3.48 2.97 -3.42
N LEU A 21 -3.32 3.09 -2.10
CA LEU A 21 -2.07 3.45 -1.46
C LEU A 21 -1.90 2.59 -0.22
N PHE A 22 -0.76 1.91 -0.10
CA PHE A 22 -0.47 1.11 1.08
C PHE A 22 1.03 1.02 1.37
N ILE A 23 1.34 0.72 2.62
CA ILE A 23 2.67 0.39 3.11
C ILE A 23 2.77 -1.13 3.18
N ALA A 24 3.85 -1.68 2.67
CA ALA A 24 4.16 -3.11 2.73
C ALA A 24 5.59 -3.36 3.22
N ARG A 25 5.83 -4.58 3.68
CA ARG A 25 7.15 -5.07 4.05
C ARG A 25 7.51 -6.35 3.32
N ASP A 26 8.80 -6.50 2.99
CA ASP A 26 9.35 -7.81 2.60
C ASP A 26 9.79 -8.62 3.82
N ALA A 27 10.30 -9.84 3.57
CA ALA A 27 10.79 -10.74 4.62
C ALA A 27 12.03 -10.23 5.38
N PHE A 28 12.67 -9.15 4.91
CA PHE A 28 13.82 -8.52 5.53
C PHE A 28 13.43 -7.24 6.30
N GLU A 29 12.13 -7.02 6.54
CA GLU A 29 11.58 -5.81 7.16
C GLU A 29 11.87 -4.52 6.37
N THR A 30 12.18 -4.64 5.07
CA THR A 30 12.30 -3.46 4.21
C THR A 30 10.90 -2.91 3.96
N LEU A 31 10.72 -1.62 4.24
CA LEU A 31 9.47 -0.90 4.05
C LEU A 31 9.34 -0.37 2.62
N TYR A 32 8.15 -0.54 2.05
CA TYR A 32 7.78 -0.07 0.73
C TYR A 32 6.48 0.74 0.81
N LEU A 33 6.45 1.89 0.14
CA LEU A 33 5.22 2.63 -0.15
C LEU A 33 4.76 2.28 -1.56
N CYS A 34 3.57 1.73 -1.70
CA CYS A 34 3.03 1.21 -2.95
C CYS A 34 1.82 2.03 -3.38
N LEU A 35 1.88 2.59 -4.59
CA LEU A 35 0.82 3.41 -5.21
C LEU A 35 0.29 2.71 -6.46
N LEU A 36 -1.02 2.53 -6.55
CA LEU A 36 -1.69 1.98 -7.73
C LEU A 36 -1.50 2.94 -8.92
N TYR A 37 -1.13 2.41 -10.08
CA TYR A 37 -1.07 3.18 -11.32
C TYR A 37 -1.97 2.63 -12.44
N THR A 38 -2.41 1.38 -12.33
CA THR A 38 -3.39 0.79 -13.25
C THR A 38 -4.10 -0.40 -12.60
N ASP A 39 -5.38 -0.53 -12.88
CA ASP A 39 -6.26 -1.63 -12.47
C ASP A 39 -7.06 -2.21 -13.65
N GLU A 40 -6.72 -1.87 -14.90
CA GLU A 40 -7.51 -2.23 -16.09
C GLU A 40 -7.62 -3.74 -16.35
N GLN A 41 -6.52 -4.48 -16.12
CA GLN A 41 -6.48 -5.94 -16.30
C GLN A 41 -6.06 -6.62 -14.99
N GLU A 42 -4.97 -6.13 -14.41
CA GLU A 42 -4.45 -6.55 -13.12
C GLU A 42 -4.06 -5.30 -12.35
N CYS A 43 -4.27 -5.29 -11.03
CA CYS A 43 -3.79 -4.19 -10.20
C CYS A 43 -2.27 -4.17 -10.20
N ARG A 44 -1.69 -3.07 -10.69
CA ARG A 44 -0.25 -2.85 -10.68
C ARG A 44 0.10 -1.57 -9.93
N TYR A 45 1.17 -1.67 -9.16
CA TYR A 45 1.59 -0.62 -8.25
C TYR A 45 3.03 -0.24 -8.50
N THR A 46 3.30 1.06 -8.41
CA THR A 46 4.66 1.57 -8.32
C THR A 46 5.03 1.65 -6.84
N ALA A 47 6.10 0.99 -6.46
CA ALA A 47 6.60 0.98 -5.10
C ALA A 47 7.97 1.66 -5.00
N ILE A 48 8.19 2.37 -3.90
CA ILE A 48 9.48 2.93 -3.52
C ILE A 48 9.88 2.39 -2.15
N ARG A 49 11.18 2.21 -1.93
CA ARG A 49 11.70 1.99 -0.57
C ARG A 49 11.54 3.27 0.23
N ILE A 50 11.06 3.12 1.45
CA ILE A 50 10.80 4.25 2.34
C ILE A 50 11.18 3.89 3.78
N SER A 51 11.73 4.84 4.52
CA SER A 51 12.01 4.70 5.94
C SER A 51 10.77 5.01 6.77
N GLY A 52 10.72 4.45 7.99
CA GLY A 52 9.66 4.80 8.96
C GLY A 52 9.58 6.31 9.22
N LYS A 53 10.72 7.01 9.23
CA LYS A 53 10.78 8.47 9.41
C LYS A 53 10.05 9.21 8.28
N ARG A 54 10.27 8.83 7.01
CA ARG A 54 9.59 9.48 5.87
C ARG A 54 8.12 9.13 5.81
N ILE A 55 7.74 7.92 6.21
CA ILE A 55 6.33 7.57 6.42
C ILE A 55 5.70 8.51 7.45
N GLU A 56 6.35 8.74 8.60
CA GLU A 56 5.82 9.65 9.63
C GLU A 56 5.72 11.10 9.13
N GLU A 57 6.68 11.59 8.34
CA GLU A 57 6.62 12.91 7.72
C GLU A 57 5.43 13.03 6.75
N PHE A 58 5.19 12.01 5.94
CA PHE A 58 4.03 11.93 5.06
C PHE A 58 2.70 11.87 5.84
N LEU A 59 2.63 10.98 6.84
CA LEU A 59 1.45 10.79 7.69
C LEU A 59 1.13 12.01 8.56
N SER A 60 2.12 12.87 8.82
CA SER A 60 1.93 14.16 9.51
C SER A 60 1.66 15.33 8.57
N GLY A 61 1.53 15.07 7.26
CA GLY A 61 1.24 16.09 6.25
C GLY A 61 2.40 17.05 5.96
N LYS A 62 3.62 16.74 6.42
CA LYS A 62 4.81 17.58 6.18
C LYS A 62 5.38 17.42 4.77
N THR A 63 5.12 16.27 4.17
CA THR A 63 5.63 15.89 2.85
C THR A 63 4.46 15.42 2.00
N ASP A 64 4.45 15.84 0.74
CA ASP A 64 3.46 15.41 -0.24
C ASP A 64 3.82 14.04 -0.85
N LEU A 65 2.79 13.28 -1.25
CA LEU A 65 2.99 11.95 -1.82
C LEU A 65 3.87 12.00 -3.07
N ARG A 66 3.67 12.99 -3.96
CA ARG A 66 4.48 13.14 -5.17
C ARG A 66 5.92 13.45 -4.86
N GLU A 67 6.22 14.21 -3.81
CA GLU A 67 7.61 14.47 -3.39
C GLU A 67 8.33 13.19 -2.95
N LEU A 68 7.62 12.24 -2.32
CA LEU A 68 8.20 10.93 -1.96
C LEU A 68 8.60 10.15 -3.23
N PHE A 69 7.78 10.19 -4.27
CA PHE A 69 8.02 9.49 -5.53
C PHE A 69 9.01 10.23 -6.45
N LEU A 70 9.09 11.55 -6.40
CA LEU A 70 10.06 12.34 -7.17
C LEU A 70 11.47 12.26 -6.58
N SER A 71 11.58 12.10 -5.25
CA SER A 71 12.86 12.08 -4.53
C SER A 71 12.89 10.97 -3.49
N PRO A 72 12.89 9.69 -3.94
CA PRO A 72 12.95 8.54 -3.03
C PRO A 72 14.31 8.45 -2.33
N GLU A 73 14.34 7.82 -1.15
CA GLU A 73 15.54 7.77 -0.30
C GLU A 73 16.67 6.96 -0.90
N THR A 74 16.35 5.95 -1.70
CA THR A 74 17.33 5.04 -2.29
C THR A 74 17.48 5.31 -3.78
N GLY A 75 18.17 6.40 -4.14
CA GLY A 75 18.74 6.60 -5.47
C GLY A 75 17.79 6.47 -6.68
N ALA A 76 16.51 6.84 -6.54
CA ALA A 76 15.49 6.66 -7.59
C ALA A 76 15.21 5.19 -7.97
N GLU A 77 15.28 4.27 -7.00
CA GLU A 77 14.84 2.89 -7.20
C GLU A 77 13.31 2.76 -7.08
N TYR A 78 12.69 2.39 -8.20
CA TYR A 78 11.27 2.09 -8.29
C TYR A 78 11.06 0.61 -8.54
N PHE A 79 9.96 0.08 -8.03
CA PHE A 79 9.61 -1.33 -8.13
C PHE A 79 8.20 -1.46 -8.67
N ASP A 80 8.01 -2.42 -9.56
CA ASP A 80 6.68 -2.81 -10.04
C ASP A 80 6.17 -3.92 -9.11
N VAL A 81 4.95 -3.73 -8.60
CA VAL A 81 4.29 -4.68 -7.71
C VAL A 81 3.00 -5.15 -8.36
N ALA A 82 2.77 -6.45 -8.35
CA ALA A 82 1.55 -7.06 -8.85
C ALA A 82 0.98 -8.03 -7.81
N LEU A 83 -0.33 -8.26 -7.90
CA LEU A 83 -1.02 -9.27 -7.10
C LEU A 83 -1.09 -10.58 -7.90
N THR A 84 -0.26 -11.57 -7.53
CA THR A 84 -0.20 -12.87 -8.21
C THR A 84 -0.54 -13.97 -7.21
N ASN A 85 -1.48 -14.86 -7.55
CA ASN A 85 -1.92 -15.96 -6.66
C ASN A 85 -2.34 -15.47 -5.25
N ASN A 86 -3.05 -14.34 -5.16
CA ASN A 86 -3.44 -13.69 -3.91
C ASN A 86 -2.29 -13.19 -3.03
N GLU A 87 -1.07 -13.10 -3.56
CA GLU A 87 0.09 -12.52 -2.86
C GLU A 87 0.64 -11.32 -3.61
N TYR A 88 0.91 -10.22 -2.89
CA TYR A 88 1.59 -9.06 -3.46
C TYR A 88 3.07 -9.38 -3.62
N GLN A 89 3.60 -9.13 -4.82
CA GLN A 89 4.99 -9.43 -5.14
C GLN A 89 5.60 -8.29 -5.95
N ILE A 90 6.83 -7.91 -5.58
CA ILE A 90 7.67 -7.09 -6.46
C ILE A 90 8.10 -7.97 -7.62
N THR A 91 7.72 -7.60 -8.85
CA THR A 91 7.98 -8.37 -10.07
C THR A 91 9.23 -7.89 -10.81
N SER A 92 9.54 -6.60 -10.72
CA SER A 92 10.66 -6.00 -11.45
C SER A 92 11.09 -4.65 -10.87
N SER A 93 12.31 -4.23 -11.16
CA SER A 93 12.70 -2.82 -11.02
C SER A 93 12.20 -2.01 -12.20
N VAL A 94 11.80 -0.77 -11.95
CA VAL A 94 11.37 0.20 -12.96
C VAL A 94 12.50 1.22 -13.14
N PRO A 95 12.94 1.51 -14.37
CA PRO A 95 13.99 2.48 -14.61
C PRO A 95 13.53 3.89 -14.21
N ALA A 96 14.43 4.64 -13.58
CA ALA A 96 14.23 6.06 -13.34
C ALA A 96 14.52 6.90 -14.60
N PRO A 97 13.89 8.08 -14.75
CA PRO A 97 12.82 8.62 -13.91
C PRO A 97 11.48 7.94 -14.20
N LEU A 98 10.56 7.96 -13.23
CA LEU A 98 9.17 7.58 -13.49
C LEU A 98 8.56 8.50 -14.54
N SER A 99 7.69 7.94 -15.38
CA SER A 99 6.88 8.71 -16.30
C SER A 99 5.78 9.47 -15.54
N GLU A 100 5.36 10.62 -16.09
CA GLU A 100 4.38 11.50 -15.42
C GLU A 100 3.04 10.80 -15.14
N ASP A 101 2.64 9.84 -15.97
CA ASP A 101 1.46 8.99 -15.79
C ASP A 101 1.51 8.07 -14.56
N ARG A 102 2.72 7.79 -14.04
CA ARG A 102 2.92 6.98 -12.82
C ARG A 102 3.14 7.81 -11.58
N LEU A 103 3.29 9.12 -11.73
CA LEU A 103 3.47 10.02 -10.61
C LEU A 103 2.11 10.44 -10.07
N PRO A 104 1.94 10.47 -8.74
CA PRO A 104 0.72 10.99 -8.13
C PRO A 104 0.56 12.49 -8.43
N GLU A 105 -0.68 12.96 -8.34
CA GLU A 105 -0.98 14.39 -8.42
C GLU A 105 -0.31 15.17 -7.28
N LYS A 106 -0.09 16.46 -7.50
CA LYS A 106 0.46 17.35 -6.48
C LYS A 106 -0.61 17.68 -5.43
N GLY A 107 -0.22 17.70 -4.17
CA GLY A 107 -1.05 18.16 -3.05
C GLY A 107 -1.71 17.04 -2.25
N TYR A 108 -1.40 15.77 -2.55
CA TYR A 108 -1.86 14.66 -1.74
C TYR A 108 -1.03 14.57 -0.46
N THR A 109 -1.65 14.94 0.66
CA THR A 109 -1.08 14.79 2.01
C THR A 109 -2.00 13.93 2.85
N ALA A 110 -1.42 13.08 3.71
CA ALA A 110 -2.22 12.21 4.56
C ALA A 110 -3.03 12.97 5.64
N CYS A 111 -2.70 14.24 5.89
CA CYS A 111 -3.45 15.12 6.77
C CYS A 111 -4.35 16.06 5.96
N THR A 112 -5.35 15.53 5.26
CA THR A 112 -6.46 16.37 4.83
C THR A 112 -7.25 16.79 6.07
N PRO A 113 -7.58 18.08 6.24
CA PRO A 113 -8.25 18.58 7.45
C PRO A 113 -9.70 18.09 7.64
N GLU A 114 -10.25 17.24 6.77
CA GLU A 114 -11.67 16.88 6.78
C GLU A 114 -12.02 15.47 7.29
N GLU A 115 -11.11 14.51 7.47
CA GLU A 115 -11.52 13.17 7.94
C GLU A 115 -10.59 12.60 9.01
N ASN A 116 -10.73 13.14 10.23
CA ASN A 116 -10.41 12.39 11.44
C ASN A 116 -11.46 11.27 11.67
N GLU A 117 -11.53 10.28 10.78
CA GLU A 117 -12.08 8.97 11.12
C GLU A 117 -10.94 7.97 11.11
N ASN A 118 -10.21 7.94 12.22
CA ASN A 118 -9.24 6.90 12.56
C ASN A 118 -9.92 5.51 12.54
N VAL A 119 -10.01 4.85 11.39
CA VAL A 119 -10.19 3.40 11.36
C VAL A 119 -8.81 2.76 11.40
N ILE A 120 -8.21 2.76 12.59
CA ILE A 120 -7.05 1.93 12.88
C ILE A 120 -7.56 0.48 12.91
N VAL A 121 -7.56 -0.21 11.76
CA VAL A 121 -7.77 -1.65 11.70
C VAL A 121 -6.52 -2.33 12.26
N LYS A 122 -6.43 -2.43 13.60
CA LYS A 122 -5.57 -3.42 14.23
C LYS A 122 -6.20 -4.77 13.90
N ILE A 123 -5.65 -5.50 12.93
CA ILE A 123 -5.96 -6.91 12.74
C ILE A 123 -5.01 -7.70 13.65
N PRO A 124 -5.43 -8.13 14.86
CA PRO A 124 -4.64 -9.09 15.61
C PRO A 124 -4.64 -10.42 14.85
N VAL A 125 -3.46 -10.81 14.39
CA VAL A 125 -3.22 -12.12 13.74
C VAL A 125 -3.16 -13.19 14.81
N SER A 126 -4.28 -13.49 15.47
CA SER A 126 -4.50 -14.70 16.28
C SER A 126 -5.95 -14.70 16.76
N ASP A 127 -6.81 -15.39 16.00
CA ASP A 127 -7.68 -16.46 16.49
C ASP A 127 -8.73 -16.78 15.42
N ARG A 128 -8.53 -17.89 14.71
CA ARG A 128 -9.46 -18.44 13.70
C ARG A 128 -10.80 -18.90 14.30
N TYR A 129 -11.11 -18.54 15.54
CA TYR A 129 -12.30 -18.95 16.28
C TYR A 129 -13.32 -17.82 16.51
N LEU A 130 -12.94 -16.54 16.36
CA LEU A 130 -13.87 -15.41 16.57
C LEU A 130 -14.82 -15.16 15.38
N LEU A 131 -14.45 -15.58 14.16
CA LEU A 131 -15.29 -15.39 12.97
C LEU A 131 -16.51 -16.33 12.94
N LYS A 132 -16.51 -17.44 13.68
CA LYS A 132 -17.68 -18.35 13.74
C LYS A 132 -18.82 -17.84 14.61
N GLU A 133 -18.56 -16.92 15.55
CA GLU A 133 -19.61 -16.35 16.41
C GLU A 133 -20.32 -15.16 15.78
N ILE A 134 -19.66 -14.37 14.93
CA ILE A 134 -20.29 -13.24 14.23
C ILE A 134 -21.28 -13.73 13.17
N VAL A 135 -20.94 -14.78 12.42
CA VAL A 135 -21.82 -15.39 11.41
C VAL A 135 -23.03 -16.09 12.04
N ARG A 136 -22.97 -16.44 13.33
CA ARG A 136 -24.09 -17.06 14.05
C ARG A 136 -25.03 -16.04 14.71
N LYS A 137 -24.57 -14.79 14.89
CA LYS A 137 -25.33 -13.72 15.55
C LYS A 137 -26.07 -12.80 14.56
N PHE A 138 -25.65 -12.76 13.30
CA PHE A 138 -26.39 -12.14 12.21
C PHE A 138 -27.05 -13.23 11.36
N GLY A 139 -27.99 -13.93 11.98
CA GLY A 139 -28.91 -14.83 11.28
C GLY A 139 -29.81 -14.04 10.35
N TRP A 140 -29.52 -14.06 9.05
CA TRP A 140 -30.55 -13.97 8.03
C TRP A 140 -30.91 -15.40 7.64
N ALA A 141 -32.13 -15.72 8.05
CA ALA A 141 -32.78 -16.98 7.90
C ALA A 141 -32.93 -17.37 6.42
N CYS A 142 -33.06 -18.68 6.20
CA CYS A 142 -33.80 -19.22 5.08
C CYS A 142 -35.09 -18.40 4.83
N MET A 143 -35.31 -18.03 3.58
CA MET A 143 -36.55 -18.35 2.90
C MET A 143 -36.25 -18.58 1.43
#